data_AF-A0A661TUZ0-F1
#
_entry.id   AF-A0A661TUZ0-F1
#
_cell.length_a   1.000
_cell.length_b   1.000
_cell.length_c   1.000
_cell.angle_alpha   90.00
_cell.angle_beta   90.00
_cell.angle_gamma   90.00
#
_symmetry.space_group_name_H-M   'P 1'
#
loop_
_entity.id
_entity.type
_entity.pdbx_description
1 polymer ?
#
loop_
_entity_poly.entity_id
_entity_poly.type
_entity_poly.pdbx_seq_one_letter_code
_entity_poly.pdbx_strand_id
1 'polypeptide(L)'
;MRHLAITDHGNLFGVIPFYKKAVGSGIKPIIGTEVYLTSGSRFDKVSSKTPRELSHLILIARNEQGYKNLIEISTRSYTEGFYYKPRVDYELLQEYGEGLICLTSCLKGEVPRTILKGDMDEAGKVLSRYIDFFGRENVFLELQDHGIAEERIVIKGLVELSKKSGIPLVATNDIHFLKQDDYDIHDTLLCIQTGKKKKEKDRLRFSTDQVYFKSAEEMYQLFDEFPHACENTLRVAEMTELELKFDELHLPEFPVANGQTPQLCLRNLCEKGLNERFGDNINDAIKMRLEHELNIIDEMGFTSYFLIVADIVDYAKKNGIMVGPGRGSAAGSLVAYVTGITDINPIEYGLLFERFLNPERKGMPDIDIDFEDERRDEVIRYIINKYGSDSVAQIATFDTLGAKAAIRDVGRALDIPFGLVDRVAKMVPSGMSIRRAVKESADLGEIYSGDDELRNLLDVASSLEGLPRHISKHAAGVVIAPGKLSDYVPLMVDSKGEVATQYPKEVLEECGLLKMDILGLTTLSLIRLCLNMIRESHNVEIDISNLPVDDEKTYEMLSMGESDGVFQLESQGMKDLLKRVVPRSFKELVPIIGLYRPGPMGAGMIDDYIDRKHGRKKVEYLNP
;
A
#
# COMPACT_ATOMS: atom_id res chain seq x y z
N MET A 1 -9.23 -24.64 15.18
CA MET A 1 -8.61 -24.66 13.84
C MET A 1 -7.13 -24.32 13.98
N ARG A 2 -6.23 -25.04 13.30
CA ARG A 2 -4.76 -24.86 13.42
C ARG A 2 -4.11 -24.20 12.20
N HIS A 3 -4.78 -24.26 11.05
CA HIS A 3 -4.29 -23.80 9.76
C HIS A 3 -5.41 -23.04 9.05
N LEU A 4 -5.06 -22.04 8.24
CA LEU A 4 -6.01 -21.32 7.39
C LEU A 4 -5.32 -20.89 6.10
N ALA A 5 -5.98 -21.10 4.96
CA ALA A 5 -5.49 -20.68 3.65
C ALA A 5 -6.17 -19.40 3.18
N ILE A 6 -5.39 -18.51 2.57
CA ILE A 6 -5.89 -17.40 1.75
C ILE A 6 -5.65 -17.74 0.28
N THR A 7 -6.70 -17.65 -0.55
CA THR A 7 -6.66 -18.00 -1.98
C THR A 7 -7.45 -16.97 -2.78
N ASP A 8 -7.07 -15.70 -2.67
CA ASP A 8 -7.76 -14.59 -3.35
C ASP A 8 -7.71 -14.74 -4.88
N HIS A 9 -8.74 -14.24 -5.55
CA HIS A 9 -8.88 -14.29 -7.01
C HIS A 9 -7.76 -13.54 -7.74
N GLY A 10 -6.80 -14.28 -8.28
CA GLY A 10 -5.77 -13.81 -9.22
C GLY A 10 -4.79 -12.78 -8.65
N ASN A 11 -4.74 -12.59 -7.34
CA ASN A 11 -3.91 -11.59 -6.67
C ASN A 11 -3.38 -12.09 -5.33
N LEU A 12 -2.46 -11.34 -4.77
CA LEU A 12 -1.86 -11.61 -3.47
C LEU A 12 -2.03 -10.45 -2.48
N PHE A 13 -2.90 -9.47 -2.76
CA PHE A 13 -3.01 -8.19 -2.01
C PHE A 13 -3.05 -8.36 -0.49
N GLY A 14 -3.80 -9.35 0.00
CA GLY A 14 -4.05 -9.59 1.43
C GLY A 14 -3.02 -10.46 2.14
N VAL A 15 -2.00 -10.98 1.46
CA VAL A 15 -1.11 -12.04 2.00
C VAL A 15 -0.37 -11.63 3.26
N ILE A 16 0.29 -10.46 3.28
CA ILE A 16 1.09 -10.05 4.44
C ILE A 16 0.22 -9.73 5.67
N PRO A 17 -0.86 -8.91 5.56
CA PRO A 17 -1.77 -8.71 6.68
C PRO A 17 -2.41 -10.01 7.19
N PHE A 18 -2.76 -10.93 6.28
CA PHE A 18 -3.28 -12.25 6.64
C PHE A 18 -2.26 -13.07 7.41
N TYR A 19 -1.03 -13.18 6.90
CA TYR A 19 0.07 -13.94 7.51
C TYR A 19 0.30 -13.48 8.95
N LYS A 20 0.47 -12.16 9.15
CA LYS A 20 0.73 -11.59 10.48
C LYS A 20 -0.43 -11.81 11.45
N LYS A 21 -1.68 -11.61 11.00
CA LYS A 21 -2.86 -11.83 11.85
C LYS A 21 -3.05 -13.30 12.22
N ALA A 22 -2.80 -14.21 11.28
CA ALA A 22 -2.88 -15.65 11.52
C ALA A 22 -1.82 -16.09 12.54
N VAL A 23 -0.55 -15.72 12.33
CA VAL A 23 0.56 -16.02 13.24
C VAL A 23 0.31 -15.43 14.63
N GLY A 24 -0.11 -14.16 14.71
CA GLY A 24 -0.44 -13.51 15.98
C GLY A 24 -1.63 -14.15 16.73
N SER A 25 -2.46 -14.91 16.02
CA SER A 25 -3.57 -15.68 16.58
C SER A 25 -3.23 -17.15 16.85
N GLY A 26 -1.98 -17.57 16.65
CA GLY A 26 -1.54 -18.96 16.80
C GLY A 26 -2.07 -19.91 15.71
N ILE A 27 -2.45 -19.38 14.55
CA ILE A 27 -2.91 -20.13 13.39
C ILE A 27 -1.79 -20.13 12.34
N LYS A 28 -1.43 -21.29 11.80
CA LYS A 28 -0.45 -21.38 10.71
C LYS A 28 -1.08 -20.88 9.40
N PRO A 29 -0.58 -19.78 8.81
CA PRO A 29 -1.08 -19.29 7.52
C PRO A 29 -0.61 -20.19 6.38
N ILE A 30 -1.50 -20.41 5.42
CA ILE A 30 -1.23 -21.07 4.15
C ILE A 30 -1.47 -20.03 3.05
N ILE A 31 -0.45 -19.78 2.23
CA ILE A 31 -0.48 -18.72 1.24
C ILE A 31 -0.76 -19.32 -0.13
N GLY A 32 -1.80 -18.83 -0.80
CA GLY A 32 -2.17 -19.25 -2.13
C GLY A 32 -2.92 -18.17 -2.91
N THR A 33 -3.37 -18.52 -4.10
CA THR A 33 -4.20 -17.69 -4.96
C THR A 33 -5.04 -18.58 -5.88
N GLU A 34 -6.25 -18.14 -6.19
CA GLU A 34 -7.08 -18.76 -7.22
C GLU A 34 -6.84 -18.03 -8.55
N VAL A 35 -6.05 -18.62 -9.44
CA VAL A 35 -5.66 -17.99 -10.70
C VAL A 35 -6.72 -18.14 -11.78
N TYR A 36 -6.80 -17.16 -12.68
CA TYR A 36 -7.63 -17.24 -13.89
C TYR A 36 -6.82 -17.87 -15.03
N LEU A 37 -7.04 -19.16 -15.28
CA LEU A 37 -6.38 -19.91 -16.34
C LEU A 37 -7.07 -19.71 -17.70
N THR A 38 -6.31 -19.33 -18.73
CA THR A 38 -6.76 -19.28 -20.13
C THR A 38 -6.33 -20.52 -20.90
N SER A 39 -7.18 -21.00 -21.81
CA SER A 39 -6.89 -22.16 -22.69
C SER A 39 -5.97 -21.85 -23.87
N GLY A 40 -5.66 -20.58 -24.12
CA GLY A 40 -4.61 -20.16 -25.07
C GLY A 40 -3.64 -19.20 -24.41
N SER A 41 -2.92 -18.40 -25.20
CA SER A 41 -1.85 -17.57 -24.66
C SER A 41 -2.38 -16.44 -23.76
N ARG A 42 -1.66 -16.11 -22.69
CA ARG A 42 -1.96 -14.94 -21.85
C ARG A 42 -1.86 -13.61 -22.60
N PHE A 43 -1.09 -13.55 -23.69
CA PHE A 43 -0.96 -12.38 -24.57
C PHE A 43 -2.16 -12.18 -25.51
N ASP A 44 -3.04 -13.18 -25.64
CA ASP A 44 -4.19 -13.14 -26.53
C ASP A 44 -5.25 -12.14 -26.02
N LYS A 45 -5.45 -11.03 -26.73
CA LYS A 45 -6.52 -10.03 -26.47
C LYS A 45 -7.75 -10.20 -27.38
N VAL A 46 -8.00 -11.43 -27.85
CA VAL A 46 -8.89 -11.71 -28.99
C VAL A 46 -10.30 -11.14 -28.76
N SER A 47 -10.73 -10.27 -29.70
CA SER A 47 -12.11 -9.79 -29.83
C SER A 47 -13.02 -10.84 -30.50
N SER A 48 -12.90 -12.12 -30.13
CA SER A 48 -13.80 -13.12 -30.67
C SER A 48 -15.21 -12.82 -30.17
N LYS A 49 -16.22 -12.99 -31.04
CA LYS A 49 -17.65 -12.82 -30.67
C LYS A 49 -18.07 -13.67 -29.45
N THR A 50 -17.24 -14.66 -29.09
CA THR A 50 -17.35 -15.46 -27.88
C THR A 50 -16.04 -15.30 -27.08
N PRO A 51 -16.06 -14.71 -25.87
CA PRO A 51 -14.91 -14.71 -24.98
C PRO A 51 -14.45 -16.15 -24.70
N ARG A 52 -13.14 -16.42 -24.67
CA ARG A 52 -12.66 -17.71 -24.17
C ARG A 52 -13.03 -17.83 -22.69
N GLU A 53 -13.62 -18.95 -22.31
CA GLU A 53 -13.99 -19.20 -20.91
C GLU A 53 -12.72 -19.34 -20.06
N LEU A 54 -12.55 -18.46 -19.07
CA LEU A 54 -11.47 -18.54 -18.10
C LEU A 54 -11.81 -19.62 -17.08
N SER A 55 -10.87 -20.53 -16.83
CA SER A 55 -10.97 -21.55 -15.81
C SER A 55 -10.32 -21.07 -14.51
N HIS A 56 -10.75 -21.60 -13.38
CA HIS A 56 -10.12 -21.32 -12.09
C HIS A 56 -9.14 -22.45 -11.74
N LEU A 57 -8.07 -22.12 -11.00
CA LEU A 57 -7.11 -23.09 -10.49
C LEU A 57 -6.54 -22.58 -9.17
N ILE A 58 -6.54 -23.40 -8.12
CA ILE A 58 -5.99 -22.99 -6.82
C ILE A 58 -4.53 -23.40 -6.76
N LEU A 59 -3.65 -22.44 -6.49
CA LEU A 59 -2.22 -22.64 -6.28
C LEU A 59 -1.86 -22.23 -4.85
N ILE A 60 -1.13 -23.09 -4.15
CA ILE A 60 -0.67 -22.88 -2.77
C ILE A 60 0.85 -22.98 -2.73
N ALA A 61 1.51 -22.03 -2.08
CA ALA A 61 2.95 -22.07 -1.86
C ALA A 61 3.29 -23.17 -0.85
N ARG A 62 4.01 -24.20 -1.30
CA ARG A 62 4.52 -25.27 -0.43
C ARG A 62 5.70 -24.81 0.40
N ASN A 63 6.53 -23.93 -0.12
CA ASN A 63 7.76 -23.44 0.51
C ASN A 63 8.12 -22.05 -0.02
N GLU A 64 9.28 -21.52 0.37
CA GLU A 64 9.78 -20.22 -0.11
C GLU A 64 9.88 -20.14 -1.64
N GLN A 65 10.33 -21.20 -2.31
CA GLN A 65 10.41 -21.24 -3.78
C GLN A 65 9.00 -21.17 -4.41
N GLY A 66 8.04 -21.91 -3.85
CA GLY A 66 6.65 -21.81 -4.23
C GLY A 66 6.08 -20.41 -4.06
N TYR A 67 6.43 -19.71 -2.97
CA TYR A 67 5.97 -18.34 -2.75
C TYR A 67 6.56 -17.37 -3.78
N LYS A 68 7.85 -17.48 -4.10
CA LYS A 68 8.47 -16.70 -5.19
C LYS A 68 7.79 -16.96 -6.54
N ASN A 69 7.49 -18.23 -6.81
CA ASN A 69 6.78 -18.62 -8.03
C ASN A 69 5.33 -18.07 -8.06
N LEU A 70 4.62 -18.06 -6.92
CA LEU A 70 3.30 -17.40 -6.83
C LEU A 70 3.38 -15.90 -7.10
N ILE A 71 4.40 -15.22 -6.56
CA ILE A 71 4.64 -13.79 -6.82
C ILE A 71 4.83 -13.55 -8.32
N GLU A 72 5.64 -14.38 -8.99
CA GLU A 72 5.91 -14.23 -10.41
C GLU A 72 4.68 -14.55 -11.28
N ILE A 73 3.93 -15.62 -10.95
CA ILE A 73 2.68 -15.97 -11.63
C ILE A 73 1.67 -14.82 -11.49
N SER A 74 1.47 -14.29 -10.28
CA SER A 74 0.57 -13.16 -10.04
C SER A 74 1.05 -11.92 -10.80
N THR A 75 2.34 -11.58 -10.70
CA THR A 75 2.93 -10.44 -11.40
C THR A 75 2.70 -10.51 -12.91
N ARG A 76 3.08 -11.61 -13.56
CA ARG A 76 2.92 -11.78 -15.02
C ARG A 76 1.47 -11.87 -15.45
N SER A 77 0.59 -12.39 -14.60
CA SER A 77 -0.86 -12.37 -14.89
C SER A 77 -1.42 -10.95 -15.00
N TYR A 78 -0.84 -9.97 -14.27
CA TYR A 78 -1.19 -8.56 -14.38
C TYR A 78 -0.39 -7.80 -15.45
N THR A 79 0.92 -8.04 -15.59
CA THR A 79 1.78 -7.27 -16.51
C THR A 79 1.68 -7.75 -17.96
N GLU A 80 1.48 -9.06 -18.17
CA GLU A 80 1.42 -9.69 -19.49
C GLU A 80 -0.01 -10.15 -19.82
N GLY A 81 -0.66 -10.80 -18.85
CA GLY A 81 -1.91 -11.55 -19.04
C GLY A 81 -3.21 -10.77 -18.88
N PHE A 82 -3.18 -9.49 -18.51
CA PHE A 82 -4.37 -8.79 -18.06
C PHE A 82 -5.35 -8.48 -19.21
N TYR A 83 -6.55 -9.04 -19.11
CA TYR A 83 -7.68 -8.73 -19.99
C TYR A 83 -8.98 -8.92 -19.22
N TYR A 84 -9.50 -7.82 -18.65
CA TYR A 84 -10.58 -7.78 -17.63
C TYR A 84 -10.26 -8.50 -16.30
N LYS A 85 -9.48 -9.60 -16.37
CA LYS A 85 -8.94 -10.37 -15.26
C LYS A 85 -7.44 -10.62 -15.50
N PRO A 86 -6.64 -10.79 -14.44
CA PRO A 86 -5.23 -11.17 -14.57
C PRO A 86 -5.13 -12.67 -14.92
N ARG A 87 -4.70 -12.99 -16.15
CA ARG A 87 -4.77 -14.37 -16.68
C ARG A 87 -3.42 -15.07 -16.69
N VAL A 88 -3.46 -16.36 -16.42
CA VAL A 88 -2.33 -17.30 -16.45
C VAL A 88 -2.54 -18.29 -17.59
N ASP A 89 -1.47 -18.73 -18.26
CA ASP A 89 -1.50 -19.82 -19.24
C ASP A 89 -0.61 -20.99 -18.80
N TYR A 90 -0.66 -22.09 -19.55
CA TYR A 90 0.12 -23.28 -19.23
C TYR A 90 1.63 -23.09 -19.34
N GLU A 91 2.11 -22.21 -20.22
CA GLU A 91 3.54 -21.92 -20.32
C GLU A 91 4.05 -21.36 -18.98
N LEU A 92 3.29 -20.43 -18.39
CA LEU A 92 3.64 -19.85 -17.10
C LEU A 92 3.58 -20.88 -15.97
N LEU A 93 2.59 -21.77 -15.96
CA LEU A 93 2.51 -22.86 -14.96
C LEU A 93 3.63 -23.89 -15.12
N GLN A 94 4.08 -24.14 -16.35
CA GLN A 94 5.20 -25.03 -16.61
C GLN A 94 6.53 -24.41 -16.14
N GLU A 95 6.71 -23.10 -16.32
CA GLU A 95 7.92 -22.38 -15.90
C GLU A 95 8.00 -22.20 -14.38
N TYR A 96 6.87 -21.88 -13.73
CA TYR A 96 6.80 -21.52 -12.31
C TYR A 96 6.02 -22.53 -11.45
N GLY A 97 5.90 -23.79 -11.89
CA GLY A 97 5.17 -24.84 -11.17
C GLY A 97 5.88 -25.39 -9.93
N GLU A 98 7.20 -25.25 -9.85
CA GLU A 98 8.01 -25.79 -8.75
C GLU A 98 7.58 -25.23 -7.38
N GLY A 99 7.50 -26.08 -6.37
CA GLY A 99 7.16 -25.66 -5.00
C GLY A 99 5.70 -25.26 -4.81
N LEU A 100 4.81 -25.51 -5.79
CA LEU A 100 3.39 -25.23 -5.68
C LEU A 100 2.57 -26.50 -5.47
N ILE A 101 1.53 -26.40 -4.64
CA ILE A 101 0.44 -27.37 -4.53
C ILE A 101 -0.74 -26.87 -5.37
N CYS A 102 -1.33 -27.74 -6.16
CA CYS A 102 -2.41 -27.44 -7.09
C CYS A 102 -3.69 -28.18 -6.68
N LEU A 103 -4.79 -27.44 -6.52
CA LEU A 103 -6.14 -28.00 -6.35
C LEU A 103 -6.97 -27.68 -7.60
N THR A 104 -7.75 -28.66 -8.09
CA THR A 104 -8.48 -28.53 -9.36
C THR A 104 -9.63 -27.52 -9.39
N SER A 105 -9.88 -26.80 -8.28
CA SER A 105 -10.81 -25.68 -8.15
C SER A 105 -12.30 -26.07 -8.23
N CYS A 106 -13.15 -25.04 -8.19
CA CYS A 106 -14.61 -25.10 -8.16
C CYS A 106 -15.21 -25.56 -9.51
N LEU A 107 -16.52 -25.43 -9.69
CA LEU A 107 -17.20 -25.71 -10.97
C LEU A 107 -16.61 -24.97 -12.18
N LYS A 108 -15.87 -23.87 -11.96
CA LYS A 108 -15.17 -23.14 -13.01
C LYS A 108 -13.76 -23.67 -13.29
N GLY A 109 -13.27 -24.67 -12.57
CA GLY A 109 -12.03 -25.37 -12.84
C GLY A 109 -12.07 -26.12 -14.16
N GLU A 110 -10.91 -26.27 -14.81
CA GLU A 110 -10.83 -26.91 -16.12
C GLU A 110 -11.20 -28.40 -16.07
N VAL A 111 -10.75 -29.11 -15.04
CA VAL A 111 -11.11 -30.52 -14.81
C VAL A 111 -12.62 -30.67 -14.53
N PRO A 112 -13.23 -29.99 -13.54
CA PRO A 112 -14.68 -29.97 -13.33
C PRO A 112 -15.50 -29.66 -14.58
N ARG A 113 -15.13 -28.63 -15.34
CA ARG A 113 -15.85 -28.25 -16.58
C ARG A 113 -15.80 -29.34 -17.64
N THR A 114 -14.66 -30.02 -17.77
CA THR A 114 -14.50 -31.08 -18.76
C THR A 114 -15.31 -32.32 -18.38
N ILE A 115 -15.39 -32.63 -17.08
CA ILE A 115 -16.31 -33.63 -16.52
C ILE A 115 -17.78 -33.26 -16.82
N LEU A 116 -18.18 -32.00 -16.62
CA LEU A 116 -19.54 -31.53 -16.92
C LEU A 116 -19.91 -31.64 -18.41
N LYS A 117 -18.93 -31.53 -19.30
CA LYS A 117 -19.10 -31.76 -20.74
C LYS A 117 -19.22 -33.25 -21.10
N GLY A 118 -18.99 -34.15 -20.14
CA GLY A 118 -19.03 -35.60 -20.32
C GLY A 118 -17.75 -36.19 -20.92
N ASP A 119 -16.66 -35.42 -20.99
CA ASP A 119 -15.40 -35.86 -21.61
C ASP A 119 -14.37 -36.29 -20.55
N MET A 120 -14.57 -37.49 -20.01
CA MET A 120 -13.69 -38.03 -18.96
C MET A 120 -12.24 -38.27 -19.44
N ASP A 121 -12.05 -38.51 -20.74
CA ASP A 121 -10.72 -38.72 -21.31
C ASP A 121 -9.93 -37.40 -21.37
N GLU A 122 -10.56 -36.31 -21.81
CA GLU A 122 -9.93 -34.99 -21.78
C GLU A 122 -9.71 -34.50 -20.34
N ALA A 123 -10.63 -34.77 -19.40
CA ALA A 123 -10.43 -34.47 -17.99
C ALA A 123 -9.17 -35.18 -17.43
N GLY A 124 -8.93 -36.42 -17.87
CA GLY A 124 -7.70 -37.15 -17.57
C GLY A 124 -6.44 -36.51 -18.18
N LYS A 125 -6.51 -35.99 -19.42
CA LYS A 125 -5.38 -35.29 -20.04
C LYS A 125 -5.05 -33.98 -19.36
N VAL A 126 -6.06 -33.20 -18.97
CA VAL A 126 -5.88 -31.96 -18.19
C VAL A 126 -5.21 -32.27 -16.85
N LEU A 127 -5.69 -33.29 -16.13
CA LEU A 127 -5.06 -33.73 -14.88
C LEU A 127 -3.60 -34.15 -15.08
N SER A 128 -3.29 -34.90 -16.16
CA SER A 128 -1.90 -35.26 -16.48
C SER A 128 -1.02 -34.02 -16.70
N ARG A 129 -1.51 -32.97 -17.37
CA ARG A 129 -0.74 -31.71 -17.51
C ARG A 129 -0.44 -31.08 -16.14
N TYR A 130 -1.41 -31.06 -15.23
CA TYR A 130 -1.17 -30.53 -13.88
C TYR A 130 -0.13 -31.37 -13.13
N ILE A 131 -0.16 -32.69 -13.29
CA ILE A 131 0.87 -33.57 -12.74
C ILE A 131 2.25 -33.25 -13.32
N ASP A 132 2.34 -32.97 -14.63
CA ASP A 132 3.60 -32.61 -15.29
C ASP A 132 4.15 -31.26 -14.78
N PHE A 133 3.28 -30.29 -14.47
CA PHE A 133 3.70 -28.96 -14.00
C PHE A 133 4.09 -28.95 -12.52
N PHE A 134 3.30 -29.59 -11.66
CA PHE A 134 3.42 -29.46 -10.21
C PHE A 134 4.04 -30.68 -9.52
N GLY A 135 4.15 -31.81 -10.22
CA GLY A 135 4.50 -33.09 -9.61
C GLY A 135 3.29 -33.77 -8.97
N ARG A 136 3.26 -35.10 -9.09
CA ARG A 136 2.11 -35.94 -8.72
C ARG A 136 1.67 -35.77 -7.27
N GLU A 137 2.63 -35.63 -6.37
CA GLU A 137 2.42 -35.51 -4.93
C GLU A 137 1.84 -34.15 -4.51
N ASN A 138 1.89 -33.15 -5.40
CA ASN A 138 1.42 -31.79 -5.13
C ASN A 138 0.10 -31.47 -5.85
N VAL A 139 -0.55 -32.44 -6.51
CA VAL A 139 -1.84 -32.27 -7.18
C VAL A 139 -2.94 -32.96 -6.39
N PHE A 140 -4.07 -32.26 -6.20
CA PHE A 140 -5.25 -32.78 -5.50
C PHE A 140 -6.53 -32.48 -6.30
N LEU A 141 -7.45 -33.44 -6.29
CA LEU A 141 -8.77 -33.30 -6.90
C LEU A 141 -9.73 -32.69 -5.86
N GLU A 142 -10.20 -31.48 -6.13
CA GLU A 142 -10.96 -30.68 -5.17
C GLU A 142 -12.45 -30.99 -5.19
N LEU A 143 -12.99 -31.39 -4.03
CA LEU A 143 -14.42 -31.63 -3.82
C LEU A 143 -15.06 -30.44 -3.11
N GLN A 144 -16.15 -29.97 -3.68
CA GLN A 144 -17.02 -28.92 -3.15
C GLN A 144 -18.47 -29.36 -3.30
N ASP A 145 -19.30 -29.08 -2.30
CA ASP A 145 -20.72 -29.45 -2.29
C ASP A 145 -21.57 -28.39 -1.59
N HIS A 146 -22.16 -27.52 -2.38
CA HIS A 146 -23.00 -26.42 -1.94
C HIS A 146 -24.48 -26.69 -2.24
N GLY A 147 -24.84 -27.94 -2.54
CA GLY A 147 -26.18 -28.35 -2.96
C GLY A 147 -26.52 -28.04 -4.41
N ILE A 148 -25.53 -27.72 -5.26
CA ILE A 148 -25.74 -27.43 -6.68
C ILE A 148 -25.78 -28.74 -7.48
N ALA A 149 -26.69 -28.84 -8.44
CA ALA A 149 -26.91 -30.09 -9.20
C ALA A 149 -25.67 -30.50 -10.01
N GLU A 150 -24.99 -29.53 -10.60
CA GLU A 150 -23.76 -29.69 -11.38
C GLU A 150 -22.60 -30.22 -10.51
N GLU A 151 -22.51 -29.82 -9.24
CA GLU A 151 -21.48 -30.32 -8.31
C GLU A 151 -21.63 -31.82 -8.07
N ARG A 152 -22.86 -32.34 -8.01
CA ARG A 152 -23.10 -33.78 -7.86
C ARG A 152 -22.61 -34.60 -9.04
N ILE A 153 -22.63 -34.03 -10.24
CA ILE A 153 -22.05 -34.65 -11.44
C ILE A 153 -20.52 -34.62 -11.35
N VAL A 154 -19.96 -33.46 -11.01
CA VAL A 154 -18.51 -33.25 -10.86
C VAL A 154 -17.91 -34.14 -9.79
N ILE A 155 -18.51 -34.23 -8.59
CA ILE A 155 -18.05 -35.07 -7.48
C ILE A 155 -17.90 -36.53 -7.93
N LYS A 156 -18.90 -37.09 -8.64
CA LYS A 156 -18.83 -38.47 -9.16
C LYS A 156 -17.68 -38.65 -10.14
N GLY A 157 -17.51 -37.71 -11.07
CA GLY A 157 -16.42 -37.74 -12.04
C GLY A 157 -15.03 -37.58 -11.40
N LEU A 158 -14.89 -36.70 -10.40
CA LEU A 158 -13.64 -36.52 -9.66
C LEU A 158 -13.28 -37.77 -8.85
N VAL A 159 -14.27 -38.44 -8.24
CA VAL A 159 -14.05 -39.72 -7.54
C VAL A 159 -13.61 -40.82 -8.49
N GLU A 160 -14.24 -40.91 -9.68
CA GLU A 160 -13.80 -41.85 -10.72
C GLU A 160 -12.38 -41.55 -11.20
N LEU A 161 -12.09 -40.27 -11.46
CA LEU A 161 -10.78 -39.82 -11.92
C LEU A 161 -9.70 -40.06 -10.85
N SER A 162 -10.02 -39.85 -9.57
CA SER A 162 -9.16 -40.17 -8.43
C SER A 162 -8.83 -41.67 -8.38
N LYS A 163 -9.84 -42.54 -8.52
CA LYS A 163 -9.63 -44.01 -8.55
C LYS A 163 -8.76 -44.46 -9.72
N LYS A 164 -8.94 -43.87 -10.91
CA LYS A 164 -8.19 -44.22 -12.12
C LYS A 164 -6.76 -43.68 -12.09
N SER A 165 -6.60 -42.43 -11.68
CA SER A 165 -5.30 -41.74 -11.71
C SER A 165 -4.46 -41.98 -10.47
N GLY A 166 -5.07 -42.33 -9.32
CA GLY A 166 -4.45 -42.42 -8.00
C GLY A 166 -4.13 -41.07 -7.36
N ILE A 167 -4.70 -39.97 -7.85
CA ILE A 167 -4.56 -38.63 -7.27
C ILE A 167 -5.55 -38.47 -6.11
N PRO A 168 -5.11 -37.97 -4.93
CA PRO A 168 -5.98 -37.83 -3.75
C PRO A 168 -7.07 -36.76 -3.94
N LEU A 169 -8.21 -36.99 -3.28
CA LEU A 169 -9.30 -36.02 -3.15
C LEU A 169 -9.04 -35.07 -1.96
N VAL A 170 -9.46 -33.82 -2.05
CA VAL A 170 -9.41 -32.85 -0.95
C VAL A 170 -10.73 -32.07 -0.86
N ALA A 171 -11.28 -31.89 0.34
CA ALA A 171 -12.53 -31.18 0.54
C ALA A 171 -12.30 -29.69 0.84
N THR A 172 -13.02 -28.81 0.16
CA THR A 172 -13.01 -27.35 0.39
C THR A 172 -14.44 -26.79 0.33
N ASN A 173 -14.62 -25.50 0.63
CA ASN A 173 -15.94 -24.86 0.68
C ASN A 173 -15.99 -23.46 0.03
N ASP A 174 -14.98 -23.13 -0.79
CA ASP A 174 -14.91 -21.87 -1.56
C ASP A 174 -15.40 -20.63 -0.77
N ILE A 175 -14.80 -20.37 0.39
CA ILE A 175 -15.36 -19.46 1.40
C ILE A 175 -15.33 -18.01 0.91
N HIS A 176 -16.50 -17.37 0.82
CA HIS A 176 -16.66 -15.96 0.43
C HIS A 176 -17.17 -15.06 1.57
N PHE A 177 -17.68 -15.65 2.66
CA PHE A 177 -18.14 -14.93 3.85
C PHE A 177 -18.05 -15.80 5.10
N LEU A 178 -18.17 -15.21 6.29
CA LEU A 178 -17.87 -15.91 7.55
C LEU A 178 -19.05 -16.75 8.04
N LYS A 179 -20.27 -16.20 8.07
CA LYS A 179 -21.47 -16.88 8.57
C LYS A 179 -22.48 -17.06 7.46
N GLN A 180 -23.30 -18.12 7.53
CA GLN A 180 -24.38 -18.34 6.56
C GLN A 180 -25.29 -17.11 6.41
N ASP A 181 -25.61 -16.44 7.52
CA ASP A 181 -26.44 -15.22 7.55
C ASP A 181 -25.81 -14.02 6.80
N ASP A 182 -24.50 -14.04 6.54
CA ASP A 182 -23.80 -12.98 5.80
C ASP A 182 -24.06 -13.07 4.27
N TYR A 183 -24.80 -14.07 3.80
CA TYR A 183 -25.14 -14.23 2.39
C TYR A 183 -25.82 -12.99 1.80
N ASP A 184 -26.74 -12.36 2.53
CA ASP A 184 -27.45 -11.16 2.04
C ASP A 184 -26.50 -9.94 1.91
N ILE A 185 -25.50 -9.86 2.81
CA ILE A 185 -24.45 -8.84 2.78
C ILE A 185 -23.55 -9.06 1.57
N HIS A 186 -23.11 -10.30 1.35
CA HIS A 186 -22.31 -10.68 0.18
C HIS A 186 -23.06 -10.43 -1.14
N ASP A 187 -24.35 -10.78 -1.21
CA ASP A 187 -25.20 -10.50 -2.38
C ASP A 187 -25.31 -9.00 -2.67
N THR A 188 -25.38 -8.18 -1.61
CA THR A 188 -25.33 -6.71 -1.74
C THR A 188 -23.98 -6.24 -2.27
N LEU A 189 -22.88 -6.82 -1.80
CA LEU A 189 -21.53 -6.48 -2.25
C LEU A 189 -21.36 -6.78 -3.76
N LEU A 190 -21.86 -7.91 -4.25
CA LEU A 190 -21.87 -8.23 -5.68
C LEU A 190 -22.70 -7.23 -6.51
N CYS A 191 -23.83 -6.78 -5.97
CA CYS A 191 -24.64 -5.73 -6.61
C CYS A 191 -23.87 -4.41 -6.70
N ILE A 192 -23.16 -4.02 -5.64
CA ILE A 192 -22.30 -2.82 -5.63
C ILE A 192 -21.18 -2.95 -6.67
N GLN A 193 -20.50 -4.09 -6.73
CA GLN A 193 -19.41 -4.36 -7.66
C GLN A 193 -19.86 -4.32 -9.13
N THR A 194 -21.05 -4.85 -9.42
CA THR A 194 -21.58 -4.93 -10.79
C THR A 194 -22.41 -3.71 -11.20
N GLY A 195 -22.64 -2.77 -10.29
CA GLY A 195 -23.51 -1.60 -10.52
C GLY A 195 -24.98 -1.97 -10.74
N LYS A 196 -25.41 -3.13 -10.23
CA LYS A 196 -26.76 -3.68 -10.37
C LYS A 196 -27.57 -3.50 -9.10
N LYS A 197 -28.90 -3.49 -9.22
CA LYS A 197 -29.81 -3.47 -8.07
C LYS A 197 -30.23 -4.88 -7.68
N LYS A 198 -30.49 -5.12 -6.39
CA LYS A 198 -30.94 -6.44 -5.89
C LYS A 198 -32.21 -6.95 -6.56
N LYS A 199 -33.10 -6.04 -6.98
CA LYS A 199 -34.38 -6.34 -7.65
C LYS A 199 -34.21 -6.76 -9.12
N GLU A 200 -33.05 -6.52 -9.76
CA GLU A 200 -32.79 -6.94 -11.13
C GLU A 200 -32.64 -8.46 -11.23
N LYS A 201 -33.23 -9.06 -12.27
CA LYS A 201 -33.19 -10.53 -12.48
C LYS A 201 -31.86 -10.99 -13.10
N ASP A 202 -31.34 -10.26 -14.08
CA ASP A 202 -30.08 -10.57 -14.77
C ASP A 202 -28.89 -9.89 -14.10
N ARG A 203 -28.56 -10.36 -12.88
CA ARG A 203 -27.41 -9.88 -12.11
C ARG A 203 -26.54 -11.03 -11.63
N LEU A 204 -25.29 -10.73 -11.33
CA LEU A 204 -24.40 -11.68 -10.67
C LEU A 204 -24.90 -11.97 -9.26
N ARG A 205 -25.14 -13.25 -8.97
CA ARG A 205 -25.58 -13.76 -7.67
C ARG A 205 -25.14 -15.20 -7.53
N PHE A 206 -24.78 -15.61 -6.32
CA PHE A 206 -24.51 -17.01 -6.02
C PHE A 206 -25.85 -17.74 -5.81
N SER A 207 -26.01 -18.90 -6.43
CA SER A 207 -27.23 -19.72 -6.34
C SER A 207 -27.43 -20.37 -4.96
N THR A 208 -26.43 -20.26 -4.09
CA THR A 208 -26.34 -20.94 -2.79
C THR A 208 -25.80 -19.98 -1.73
N ASP A 209 -26.22 -20.16 -0.49
CA ASP A 209 -25.72 -19.50 0.72
C ASP A 209 -24.67 -20.34 1.45
N GLN A 210 -24.24 -21.47 0.87
CA GLN A 210 -23.40 -22.47 1.54
C GLN A 210 -21.89 -22.18 1.50
N VAL A 211 -21.44 -21.11 0.84
CA VAL A 211 -20.04 -20.69 0.71
C VAL A 211 -19.53 -19.87 1.93
N TYR A 212 -20.02 -20.21 3.13
CA TYR A 212 -19.55 -19.61 4.39
C TYR A 212 -18.44 -20.42 5.05
N PHE A 213 -17.89 -19.91 6.14
CA PHE A 213 -16.88 -20.62 6.92
C PHE A 213 -17.49 -21.71 7.81
N LYS A 214 -17.74 -22.88 7.22
CA LYS A 214 -18.28 -24.07 7.91
C LYS A 214 -17.36 -24.56 9.02
N SER A 215 -17.98 -25.08 10.09
CA SER A 215 -17.30 -25.84 11.14
C SER A 215 -16.74 -27.16 10.59
N ALA A 216 -15.83 -27.77 11.35
CA ALA A 216 -15.28 -29.07 10.98
C ALA A 216 -16.38 -30.13 10.95
N GLU A 217 -17.28 -30.12 11.92
CA GLU A 217 -18.41 -31.03 12.03
C GLU A 217 -19.32 -30.96 10.80
N GLU A 218 -19.66 -29.75 10.34
CA GLU A 218 -20.44 -29.56 9.11
C GLU A 218 -19.72 -30.10 7.88
N MET A 219 -18.40 -29.87 7.76
CA MET A 219 -17.61 -30.38 6.62
C MET A 219 -17.52 -31.91 6.62
N TYR A 220 -17.34 -32.55 7.79
CA TYR A 220 -17.32 -34.02 7.90
C TYR A 220 -18.68 -34.64 7.62
N GLN A 221 -19.78 -33.95 7.97
CA GLN A 221 -21.13 -34.39 7.61
C GLN A 221 -21.40 -34.24 6.12
N LEU A 222 -20.92 -33.17 5.49
CA LEU A 222 -21.09 -32.90 4.07
C LEU A 222 -20.35 -33.93 3.19
N PHE A 223 -19.18 -34.39 3.63
CA PHE A 223 -18.36 -35.37 2.93
C PHE A 223 -18.24 -36.70 3.70
N ASP A 224 -19.33 -37.16 4.32
CA ASP A 224 -19.36 -38.39 5.10
C ASP A 224 -19.04 -39.66 4.28
N GLU A 225 -19.38 -39.66 2.99
CA GLU A 225 -18.99 -40.70 2.02
C GLU A 225 -17.49 -40.67 1.68
N PHE A 226 -16.81 -39.54 1.90
CA PHE A 226 -15.41 -39.30 1.54
C PHE A 226 -14.61 -38.66 2.69
N PRO A 227 -14.54 -39.28 3.88
CA PRO A 227 -13.90 -38.69 5.06
C PRO A 227 -12.41 -38.36 4.82
N HIS A 228 -11.75 -39.17 3.98
CA HIS A 228 -10.36 -38.94 3.57
C HIS A 228 -10.15 -37.62 2.81
N ALA A 229 -11.17 -37.07 2.14
CA ALA A 229 -11.06 -35.76 1.49
C ALA A 229 -10.91 -34.64 2.52
N CYS A 230 -11.63 -34.72 3.64
CA CYS A 230 -11.47 -33.83 4.78
C CYS A 230 -10.10 -34.02 5.46
N GLU A 231 -9.65 -35.26 5.65
CA GLU A 231 -8.33 -35.55 6.23
C GLU A 231 -7.18 -35.00 5.36
N ASN A 232 -7.30 -35.08 4.04
CA ASN A 232 -6.29 -34.54 3.12
C ASN A 232 -6.14 -33.01 3.20
N THR A 233 -7.11 -32.28 3.74
CA THR A 233 -6.93 -30.83 4.02
C THR A 233 -5.80 -30.58 5.01
N LEU A 234 -5.68 -31.43 6.03
CA LEU A 234 -4.60 -31.37 7.00
C LEU A 234 -3.28 -31.77 6.34
N ARG A 235 -3.29 -32.79 5.48
CA ARG A 235 -2.10 -33.18 4.71
C ARG A 235 -1.58 -32.04 3.85
N VAL A 236 -2.45 -31.36 3.09
CA VAL A 236 -2.06 -30.17 2.30
C VAL A 236 -1.48 -29.09 3.21
N ALA A 237 -2.11 -28.82 4.35
CA ALA A 237 -1.64 -27.83 5.32
C ALA A 237 -0.27 -28.18 5.92
N GLU A 238 -0.02 -29.46 6.21
CA GLU A 238 1.24 -29.95 6.78
C GLU A 238 2.38 -30.00 5.75
N MET A 239 2.06 -30.11 4.46
CA MET A 239 3.05 -30.02 3.38
C MET A 239 3.65 -28.61 3.20
N THR A 240 3.03 -27.57 3.78
CA THR A 240 3.49 -26.19 3.64
C THR A 240 4.55 -25.82 4.68
N GLU A 241 5.66 -25.24 4.24
CA GLU A 241 6.83 -24.85 5.04
C GLU A 241 7.27 -23.45 4.61
N LEU A 242 6.35 -22.48 4.69
CA LEU A 242 6.63 -21.08 4.36
C LEU A 242 6.74 -20.24 5.63
N GLU A 243 7.90 -19.64 5.83
CA GLU A 243 8.16 -18.65 6.87
C GLU A 243 8.48 -17.30 6.22
N LEU A 244 7.69 -16.27 6.50
CA LEU A 244 7.94 -14.92 6.01
C LEU A 244 8.70 -14.13 7.08
N LYS A 245 9.86 -13.61 6.70
CA LYS A 245 10.70 -12.77 7.56
C LYS A 245 10.42 -11.30 7.30
N PHE A 246 10.36 -10.51 8.37
CA PHE A 246 10.06 -9.07 8.32
C PHE A 246 11.16 -8.21 8.97
N ASP A 247 12.26 -8.83 9.39
CA ASP A 247 13.37 -8.16 10.08
C ASP A 247 14.56 -7.86 9.15
N GLU A 248 14.48 -8.29 7.88
CA GLU A 248 15.54 -8.11 6.88
C GLU A 248 15.26 -6.86 6.04
N LEU A 249 16.28 -6.01 5.87
CA LEU A 249 16.21 -4.83 5.00
C LEU A 249 16.77 -5.16 3.62
N HIS A 250 16.01 -4.82 2.58
CA HIS A 250 16.35 -5.02 1.18
C HIS A 250 16.63 -3.66 0.54
N LEU A 251 17.80 -3.09 0.87
CA LEU A 251 18.22 -1.80 0.35
C LEU A 251 18.90 -1.97 -1.03
N PRO A 252 18.55 -1.14 -2.02
CA PRO A 252 19.28 -1.11 -3.29
C PRO A 252 20.73 -0.69 -3.13
N GLU A 253 21.59 -1.28 -3.95
CA GLU A 253 22.98 -0.88 -4.06
C GLU A 253 23.09 0.42 -4.87
N PHE A 254 23.86 1.39 -4.35
CA PHE A 254 24.18 2.59 -5.13
C PHE A 254 25.32 2.28 -6.11
N PRO A 255 25.14 2.53 -7.42
CA PRO A 255 26.19 2.27 -8.39
C PRO A 255 27.38 3.23 -8.18
N VAL A 256 28.49 2.67 -7.71
CA VAL A 256 29.74 3.40 -7.43
C VAL A 256 30.73 3.26 -8.59
N ALA A 257 31.33 4.38 -8.98
CA ALA A 257 32.34 4.38 -10.04
C ALA A 257 33.67 3.80 -9.55
N ASN A 258 34.45 3.23 -10.49
CA ASN A 258 35.86 2.84 -10.28
C ASN A 258 36.12 1.85 -9.13
N GLY A 259 35.14 1.03 -8.75
CA GLY A 259 35.29 0.04 -7.68
C GLY A 259 35.48 0.62 -6.28
N GLN A 260 35.10 1.89 -6.07
CA GLN A 260 35.05 2.48 -4.73
C GLN A 260 34.00 1.81 -3.86
N THR A 261 34.12 1.90 -2.53
CA THR A 261 33.04 1.49 -1.63
C THR A 261 32.00 2.62 -1.49
N PRO A 262 30.71 2.31 -1.23
CA PRO A 262 29.69 3.32 -0.91
C PRO A 262 30.13 4.26 0.21
N GLN A 263 30.82 3.74 1.23
CA GLN A 263 31.34 4.50 2.37
C GLN A 263 32.30 5.59 1.93
N LEU A 264 33.26 5.23 1.08
CA LEU A 264 34.24 6.19 0.56
C LEU A 264 33.57 7.21 -0.35
N CYS A 265 32.58 6.78 -1.15
CA CYS A 265 31.82 7.67 -2.02
C CYS A 265 31.06 8.73 -1.21
N LEU A 266 30.33 8.32 -0.17
CA LEU A 266 29.58 9.23 0.69
C LEU A 266 30.50 10.18 1.44
N ARG A 267 31.62 9.69 1.97
CA ARG A 267 32.63 10.52 2.65
C ARG A 267 33.20 11.60 1.73
N ASN A 268 33.61 11.23 0.52
CA ASN A 268 34.13 12.20 -0.47
C ASN A 268 33.08 13.25 -0.85
N LEU A 269 31.82 12.84 -1.00
CA LEU A 269 30.71 13.76 -1.26
C LEU A 269 30.52 14.74 -0.09
N CYS A 270 30.57 14.24 1.15
CA CYS A 270 30.46 15.06 2.35
C CYS A 270 31.62 16.05 2.49
N GLU A 271 32.86 15.64 2.24
CA GLU A 271 34.04 16.51 2.29
C GLU A 271 33.95 17.65 1.27
N LYS A 272 33.52 17.33 0.04
CA LYS A 272 33.28 18.34 -0.99
C LYS A 272 32.20 19.33 -0.55
N GLY A 273 31.05 18.83 -0.13
CA GLY A 273 29.93 19.66 0.32
C GLY A 273 30.22 20.48 1.57
N LEU A 274 31.05 19.96 2.49
CA LEU A 274 31.48 20.68 3.68
C LEU A 274 32.30 21.92 3.30
N ASN A 275 33.23 21.77 2.34
CA ASN A 275 34.00 22.90 1.82
C ASN A 275 33.12 23.92 1.08
N GLU A 276 32.14 23.46 0.29
CA GLU A 276 31.22 24.33 -0.44
C GLU A 276 30.29 25.13 0.49
N ARG A 277 29.78 24.51 1.56
CA ARG A 277 28.81 25.13 2.48
C ARG A 277 29.45 26.00 3.56
N PHE A 278 30.62 25.60 4.08
CA PHE A 278 31.26 26.27 5.22
C PHE A 278 32.54 27.02 4.86
N GLY A 279 33.24 26.64 3.78
CA GLY A 279 34.51 27.28 3.38
C GLY A 279 35.51 27.39 4.53
N ASP A 280 35.97 28.61 4.81
CA ASP A 280 36.93 28.88 5.90
C ASP A 280 36.32 28.78 7.31
N ASN A 281 34.98 28.68 7.44
CA ASN A 281 34.28 28.59 8.74
C ASN A 281 34.23 27.17 9.33
N ILE A 282 34.92 26.20 8.72
CA ILE A 282 34.96 24.82 9.23
C ILE A 282 35.75 24.79 10.54
N ASN A 283 35.08 24.41 11.63
CA ASN A 283 35.69 24.21 12.94
C ASN A 283 35.70 22.73 13.38
N ASP A 284 36.39 22.44 14.48
CA ASP A 284 36.53 21.07 14.98
C ASP A 284 35.18 20.45 15.40
N ALA A 285 34.24 21.25 15.92
CA ALA A 285 32.92 20.75 16.31
C ALA A 285 32.12 20.26 15.08
N ILE A 286 32.20 20.96 13.96
CA ILE A 286 31.55 20.57 12.69
C ILE A 286 32.18 19.28 12.16
N LYS A 287 33.52 19.18 12.16
CA LYS A 287 34.22 17.95 11.74
C LYS A 287 33.86 16.75 12.62
N MET A 288 33.86 16.94 13.94
CA MET A 288 33.48 15.89 14.89
C MET A 288 32.02 15.44 14.69
N ARG A 289 31.11 16.39 14.46
CA ARG A 289 29.70 16.05 14.15
C ARG A 289 29.59 15.25 12.86
N LEU A 290 30.30 15.64 11.80
CA LEU A 290 30.26 14.94 10.52
C LEU A 290 30.77 13.49 10.65
N GLU A 291 31.91 13.29 11.32
CA GLU A 291 32.47 11.95 11.55
C GLU A 291 31.53 11.08 12.40
N HIS A 292 30.91 11.67 13.43
CA HIS A 292 29.96 10.95 14.26
C HIS A 292 28.75 10.46 13.44
N GLU A 293 28.16 11.33 12.62
CA GLU A 293 27.04 10.97 11.75
C GLU A 293 27.42 9.92 10.71
N LEU A 294 28.57 10.09 10.02
CA LEU A 294 29.05 9.12 9.03
C LEU A 294 29.25 7.72 9.63
N ASN A 295 29.83 7.63 10.83
CA ASN A 295 30.03 6.35 11.51
C ASN A 295 28.69 5.68 11.85
N ILE A 296 27.72 6.42 12.39
CA ILE A 296 26.40 5.87 12.71
C ILE A 296 25.67 5.40 11.44
N ILE A 297 25.73 6.18 10.37
CA ILE A 297 25.10 5.84 9.08
C ILE A 297 25.68 4.52 8.53
N ASP A 298 27.00 4.34 8.64
CA ASP A 298 27.67 3.12 8.18
C ASP A 298 27.38 1.91 9.09
N GLU A 299 27.47 2.08 10.40
CA GLU A 299 27.16 1.02 11.39
C GLU A 299 25.72 0.50 11.25
N MET A 300 24.79 1.38 10.88
CA MET A 300 23.38 1.02 10.65
C MET A 300 23.09 0.54 9.21
N GLY A 301 24.07 0.60 8.30
CA GLY A 301 23.93 0.11 6.93
C GLY A 301 23.17 1.03 5.98
N PHE A 302 23.06 2.33 6.28
CA PHE A 302 22.27 3.29 5.49
C PHE A 302 23.10 4.12 4.49
N THR A 303 24.39 3.82 4.33
CA THR A 303 25.29 4.53 3.41
C THR A 303 24.75 4.63 1.97
N SER A 304 24.30 3.51 1.39
CA SER A 304 23.72 3.49 0.04
C SER A 304 22.44 4.33 -0.04
N TYR A 305 21.62 4.30 1.02
CA TYR A 305 20.38 5.08 1.06
C TYR A 305 20.66 6.59 0.97
N PHE A 306 21.63 7.10 1.74
CA PHE A 306 22.03 8.52 1.64
C PHE A 306 22.56 8.88 0.25
N LEU A 307 23.34 8.00 -0.38
CA LEU A 307 23.84 8.24 -1.74
C LEU A 307 22.71 8.30 -2.77
N ILE A 308 21.75 7.38 -2.71
CA ILE A 308 20.57 7.36 -3.59
C ILE A 308 19.81 8.67 -3.48
N VAL A 309 19.52 9.09 -2.24
CA VAL A 309 18.76 10.31 -1.95
C VAL A 309 19.52 11.56 -2.43
N ALA A 310 20.83 11.66 -2.13
CA ALA A 310 21.66 12.78 -2.57
C ALA A 310 21.73 12.89 -4.10
N ASP A 311 21.86 11.76 -4.78
CA ASP A 311 21.90 11.68 -6.24
C ASP A 311 20.58 12.11 -6.91
N ILE A 312 19.45 11.71 -6.35
CA ILE A 312 18.12 12.15 -6.83
C ILE A 312 17.98 13.68 -6.68
N VAL A 313 18.40 14.23 -5.54
CA VAL A 313 18.34 15.68 -5.29
C VAL A 313 19.30 16.43 -6.20
N ASP A 314 20.53 15.93 -6.38
CA ASP A 314 21.52 16.50 -7.30
C ASP A 314 21.02 16.50 -8.75
N TYR A 315 20.42 15.40 -9.22
CA TYR A 315 19.78 15.33 -10.53
C TYR A 315 18.69 16.40 -10.67
N ALA A 316 17.78 16.51 -9.70
CA ALA A 316 16.70 17.48 -9.74
C ALA A 316 17.25 18.92 -9.82
N LYS A 317 18.17 19.29 -8.93
CA LYS A 317 18.81 20.62 -8.91
C LYS A 317 19.54 20.92 -10.24
N LYS A 318 20.29 19.97 -10.81
CA LYS A 318 20.99 20.14 -12.10
C LYS A 318 20.06 20.30 -13.31
N ASN A 319 18.86 19.75 -13.25
CA ASN A 319 17.85 19.86 -14.31
C ASN A 319 16.84 21.00 -14.05
N GLY A 320 17.15 21.90 -13.10
CA GLY A 320 16.32 23.05 -12.75
C GLY A 320 14.95 22.67 -12.18
N ILE A 321 14.82 21.48 -11.59
CA ILE A 321 13.63 21.05 -10.86
C ILE A 321 13.78 21.58 -9.43
N MET A 322 12.80 22.35 -8.96
CA MET A 322 12.83 22.89 -7.60
C MET A 322 12.70 21.76 -6.57
N VAL A 323 13.57 21.78 -5.57
CA VAL A 323 13.59 20.87 -4.43
C VAL A 323 13.35 21.69 -3.16
N GLY A 324 12.51 21.19 -2.27
CA GLY A 324 12.27 21.80 -0.98
C GLY A 324 13.52 21.78 -0.09
N PRO A 325 13.61 22.67 0.92
CA PRO A 325 14.79 22.79 1.77
C PRO A 325 15.01 21.59 2.72
N GLY A 326 14.12 20.59 2.69
CA GLY A 326 14.10 19.43 3.58
C GLY A 326 12.93 19.50 4.56
N ARG A 327 12.48 18.32 4.98
CA ARG A 327 11.35 18.16 5.92
C ARG A 327 11.62 17.04 6.93
N GLY A 328 10.76 17.00 7.95
CA GLY A 328 10.84 15.98 8.98
C GLY A 328 12.15 16.05 9.76
N SER A 329 12.62 14.89 10.19
CA SER A 329 13.84 14.78 11.00
C SER A 329 15.13 14.85 10.18
N ALA A 330 15.10 14.60 8.87
CA ALA A 330 16.29 14.60 8.02
C ALA A 330 17.07 15.93 8.06
N ALA A 331 16.38 17.06 8.29
CA ALA A 331 16.99 18.38 8.49
C ALA A 331 17.93 18.48 9.71
N GLY A 332 17.89 17.50 10.63
CA GLY A 332 18.82 17.41 11.76
C GLY A 332 20.18 16.81 11.41
N SER A 333 20.39 16.28 10.20
CA SER A 333 21.64 15.66 9.78
C SER A 333 22.57 16.64 9.06
N LEU A 334 23.79 16.78 9.57
CA LEU A 334 24.86 17.49 8.90
C LEU A 334 25.25 16.79 7.59
N VAL A 335 25.26 15.45 7.56
CA VAL A 335 25.50 14.67 6.34
C VAL A 335 24.46 15.02 5.27
N ALA A 336 23.17 15.08 5.62
CA ALA A 336 22.12 15.46 4.68
C ALA A 336 22.27 16.91 4.18
N TYR A 337 22.70 17.84 5.03
CA TYR A 337 22.94 19.23 4.64
C TYR A 337 24.12 19.38 3.66
N VAL A 338 25.27 18.77 3.97
CA VAL A 338 26.48 18.91 3.13
C VAL A 338 26.37 18.15 1.82
N THR A 339 25.64 17.02 1.78
CA THR A 339 25.38 16.29 0.52
C THR A 339 24.31 16.96 -0.35
N GLY A 340 23.66 18.02 0.15
CA GLY A 340 22.65 18.77 -0.59
C GLY A 340 21.24 18.22 -0.52
N ILE A 341 21.01 17.12 0.22
CA ILE A 341 19.69 16.52 0.49
C ILE A 341 18.78 17.52 1.20
N THR A 342 19.33 18.29 2.15
CA THR A 342 18.63 19.39 2.81
C THR A 342 19.40 20.70 2.63
N ASP A 343 18.71 21.82 2.74
CA ASP A 343 19.27 23.16 2.65
C ASP A 343 19.16 23.91 4.00
N ILE A 344 18.80 23.23 5.09
CA ILE A 344 18.76 23.79 6.45
C ILE A 344 20.04 23.40 7.20
N ASN A 345 20.79 24.39 7.70
CA ASN A 345 21.99 24.15 8.48
C ASN A 345 21.65 23.67 9.91
N PRO A 346 21.89 22.38 10.26
CA PRO A 346 21.51 21.85 11.57
C PRO A 346 22.30 22.46 12.72
N ILE A 347 23.52 22.93 12.47
CA ILE A 347 24.39 23.51 13.51
C ILE A 347 23.87 24.89 13.93
N GLU A 348 23.47 25.72 12.96
CA GLU A 348 22.96 27.08 13.20
C GLU A 348 21.65 27.07 14.01
N TYR A 349 20.78 26.12 13.71
CA TYR A 349 19.45 26.01 14.33
C TYR A 349 19.39 25.02 15.50
N GLY A 350 20.52 24.42 15.89
CA GLY A 350 20.59 23.49 17.02
C GLY A 350 19.76 22.22 16.82
N LEU A 351 19.71 21.71 15.59
CA LEU A 351 18.95 20.51 15.23
C LEU A 351 19.74 19.24 15.58
N LEU A 352 19.05 18.29 16.20
CA LEU A 352 19.65 17.06 16.72
C LEU A 352 19.63 15.93 15.68
N PHE A 353 20.78 15.28 15.48
CA PHE A 353 20.89 14.13 14.58
C PHE A 353 20.18 12.90 15.15
N GLU A 354 20.24 12.70 16.47
CA GLU A 354 19.69 11.54 17.16
C GLU A 354 18.15 11.50 17.10
N ARG A 355 17.51 12.64 16.78
CA ARG A 355 16.08 12.69 16.48
C ARG A 355 15.76 12.09 15.13
N PHE A 356 16.73 12.10 14.20
CA PHE A 356 16.61 11.50 12.88
C PHE A 356 17.05 10.04 12.89
N LEU A 357 18.27 9.77 13.33
CA LEU A 357 18.84 8.45 13.33
C LEU A 357 19.42 8.15 14.72
N ASN A 358 18.85 7.15 15.38
CA ASN A 358 19.27 6.74 16.72
C ASN A 358 19.77 5.29 16.68
N PRO A 359 21.04 5.01 17.01
CA PRO A 359 21.60 3.66 17.05
C PRO A 359 20.83 2.69 17.97
N GLU A 360 20.20 3.20 19.04
CA GLU A 360 19.43 2.38 19.99
C GLU A 360 18.07 1.96 19.44
N ARG A 361 17.60 2.58 18.34
CA ARG A 361 16.33 2.27 17.70
C ARG A 361 16.58 1.74 16.29
N LYS A 362 16.48 0.43 16.12
CA LYS A 362 16.45 -0.20 14.80
C LYS A 362 15.16 0.18 14.08
N GLY A 363 15.24 1.20 13.24
CA GLY A 363 14.17 1.65 12.37
C GLY A 363 14.78 2.32 11.15
N MET A 364 14.13 2.16 10.01
CA MET A 364 14.58 2.79 8.77
C MET A 364 14.42 4.32 8.88
N PRO A 365 15.45 5.11 8.55
CA PRO A 365 15.30 6.57 8.47
C PRO A 365 14.37 6.92 7.30
N ASP A 366 13.44 7.83 7.53
CA ASP A 366 12.53 8.34 6.51
C ASP A 366 13.03 9.71 6.03
N ILE A 367 13.57 9.76 4.81
CA ILE A 367 13.97 10.99 4.12
C ILE A 367 12.92 11.31 3.04
N ASP A 368 11.91 12.06 3.45
CA ASP A 368 10.94 12.66 2.54
C ASP A 368 11.56 13.84 1.79
N ILE A 369 11.39 13.91 0.47
CA ILE A 369 11.82 15.04 -0.34
C ILE A 369 10.64 15.65 -1.08
N ASP A 370 10.47 16.96 -0.93
CA ASP A 370 9.49 17.73 -1.68
C ASP A 370 10.10 18.23 -2.99
N PHE A 371 9.42 17.97 -4.10
CA PHE A 371 9.73 18.49 -5.43
C PHE A 371 8.59 19.37 -5.91
N GLU A 372 8.84 20.21 -6.91
CA GLU A 372 7.74 20.87 -7.59
C GLU A 372 6.79 19.87 -8.26
N ASP A 373 5.48 20.09 -8.07
CA ASP A 373 4.44 19.13 -8.44
C ASP A 373 4.40 18.82 -9.94
N GLU A 374 4.56 19.84 -10.78
CA GLU A 374 4.47 19.71 -12.24
C GLU A 374 5.59 18.90 -12.89
N ARG A 375 6.75 18.74 -12.21
CA ARG A 375 7.95 18.09 -12.78
C ARG A 375 8.43 16.88 -11.98
N ARG A 376 7.69 16.44 -10.95
CA ARG A 376 8.05 15.25 -10.16
C ARG A 376 8.17 13.97 -11.00
N ASP A 377 7.38 13.84 -12.06
CA ASP A 377 7.39 12.67 -12.94
C ASP A 377 8.72 12.55 -13.72
N GLU A 378 9.48 13.65 -13.90
CA GLU A 378 10.85 13.59 -14.44
C GLU A 378 11.80 12.90 -13.46
N VAL A 379 11.65 13.18 -12.16
CA VAL A 379 12.44 12.56 -11.10
C VAL A 379 12.13 11.06 -11.00
N ILE A 380 10.85 10.68 -11.04
CA ILE A 380 10.45 9.26 -11.04
C ILE A 380 11.05 8.52 -12.25
N ARG A 381 10.98 9.13 -13.45
CA ARG A 381 11.59 8.55 -14.67
C ARG A 381 13.10 8.43 -14.54
N TYR A 382 13.78 9.38 -13.91
CA TYR A 382 15.21 9.28 -13.63
C TYR A 382 15.54 8.06 -12.75
N ILE A 383 14.78 7.86 -11.67
CA ILE A 383 14.95 6.71 -10.76
C ILE A 383 14.76 5.39 -11.54
N ILE A 384 13.67 5.29 -12.32
CA ILE A 384 13.40 4.11 -13.16
C ILE A 384 14.55 3.84 -14.14
N ASN A 385 15.06 4.87 -14.83
CA ASN A 385 16.15 4.71 -15.78
C ASN A 385 17.48 4.32 -15.11
N LYS A 386 17.70 4.76 -13.87
CA LYS A 386 18.94 4.51 -13.13
C LYS A 386 19.01 3.13 -12.50
N TYR A 387 17.93 2.69 -11.86
CA TYR A 387 17.88 1.41 -11.14
C TYR A 387 17.23 0.27 -11.95
N GLY A 388 16.62 0.60 -13.09
CA GLY A 388 15.95 -0.35 -13.98
C GLY A 388 14.44 -0.42 -13.76
N SER A 389 13.69 -0.65 -14.85
CA SER A 389 12.23 -0.76 -14.83
C SER A 389 11.72 -1.93 -13.99
N ASP A 390 12.55 -2.94 -13.79
CA ASP A 390 12.17 -4.16 -13.08
C ASP A 390 12.45 -4.04 -11.57
N SER A 391 13.26 -3.05 -11.16
CA SER A 391 13.64 -2.80 -9.76
C SER A 391 12.86 -1.66 -9.12
N VAL A 392 12.09 -0.90 -9.91
CA VAL A 392 11.35 0.30 -9.46
C VAL A 392 9.88 0.20 -9.86
N ALA A 393 8.98 0.43 -8.91
CA ALA A 393 7.55 0.48 -9.16
C ALA A 393 6.89 1.56 -8.30
N GLN A 394 5.69 1.98 -8.72
CA GLN A 394 4.84 2.81 -7.86
C GLN A 394 4.22 1.97 -6.74
N ILE A 395 3.79 2.62 -5.68
CA ILE A 395 3.16 1.95 -4.54
C ILE A 395 1.64 1.95 -4.69
N ALA A 396 0.99 0.80 -4.52
CA ALA A 396 -0.48 0.74 -4.48
C ALA A 396 -1.06 1.39 -3.21
N THR A 397 -2.30 1.83 -3.32
CA THR A 397 -3.11 2.32 -2.20
C THR A 397 -4.48 1.67 -2.27
N PHE A 398 -4.99 1.23 -1.12
CA PHE A 398 -6.31 0.61 -1.03
C PHE A 398 -7.28 1.59 -0.42
N ASP A 399 -8.23 2.04 -1.23
CA ASP A 399 -9.34 2.84 -0.73
C ASP A 399 -10.37 1.92 -0.10
N THR A 400 -10.67 2.16 1.18
CA THR A 400 -11.69 1.41 1.92
C THR A 400 -13.05 2.11 1.85
N LEU A 401 -14.12 1.33 2.04
CA LEU A 401 -15.48 1.82 2.06
C LEU A 401 -15.75 2.62 3.35
N GLY A 402 -15.55 3.95 3.31
CA GLY A 402 -15.89 4.81 4.45
C GLY A 402 -17.40 4.84 4.74
N ALA A 403 -17.78 5.09 6.01
CA ALA A 403 -19.16 5.04 6.50
C ALA A 403 -20.22 5.67 5.56
N LYS A 404 -20.00 6.92 5.13
CA LYS A 404 -20.94 7.63 4.25
C LYS A 404 -21.02 7.01 2.85
N ALA A 405 -19.91 6.53 2.31
CA ALA A 405 -19.87 5.86 1.02
C ALA A 405 -20.55 4.50 1.07
N ALA A 406 -20.36 3.75 2.17
CA ALA A 406 -21.02 2.49 2.43
C ALA A 406 -22.55 2.62 2.41
N ILE A 407 -23.09 3.59 3.16
CA ILE A 407 -24.53 3.89 3.19
C ILE A 407 -25.05 4.20 1.79
N ARG A 408 -24.33 5.04 1.02
CA ARG A 408 -24.75 5.42 -0.34
C ARG A 408 -24.76 4.25 -1.32
N ASP A 409 -23.74 3.42 -1.30
CA ASP A 409 -23.65 2.26 -2.20
C ASP A 409 -24.66 1.17 -1.86
N VAL A 410 -24.84 0.86 -0.58
CA VAL A 410 -25.85 -0.10 -0.13
C VAL A 410 -27.24 0.43 -0.49
N GLY A 411 -27.52 1.71 -0.23
CA GLY A 411 -28.80 2.32 -0.60
C GLY A 411 -29.08 2.23 -2.11
N ARG A 412 -28.06 2.41 -2.95
CA ARG A 412 -28.16 2.20 -4.41
C ARG A 412 -28.46 0.74 -4.76
N ALA A 413 -27.76 -0.21 -4.14
CA ALA A 413 -27.95 -1.64 -4.40
C ALA A 413 -29.34 -2.14 -3.95
N LEU A 414 -29.85 -1.62 -2.83
CA LEU A 414 -31.18 -1.91 -2.29
C LEU A 414 -32.32 -1.18 -3.02
N ASP A 415 -32.00 -0.26 -3.95
CA ASP A 415 -32.96 0.55 -4.70
C ASP A 415 -33.78 1.51 -3.81
N ILE A 416 -33.14 2.08 -2.79
CA ILE A 416 -33.71 3.10 -1.90
C ILE A 416 -33.55 4.48 -2.57
N PRO A 417 -34.55 5.39 -2.50
CA PRO A 417 -34.44 6.73 -3.08
C PRO A 417 -33.19 7.49 -2.60
N PHE A 418 -32.39 8.00 -3.54
CA PHE A 418 -31.12 8.68 -3.26
C PHE A 418 -31.24 9.82 -2.23
N GLY A 419 -32.32 10.61 -2.29
CA GLY A 419 -32.53 11.72 -1.36
C GLY A 419 -32.71 11.27 0.11
N LEU A 420 -33.25 10.08 0.33
CA LEU A 420 -33.36 9.49 1.66
C LEU A 420 -31.99 8.98 2.13
N VAL A 421 -31.30 8.24 1.27
CA VAL A 421 -29.97 7.67 1.56
C VAL A 421 -28.93 8.77 1.85
N ASP A 422 -28.91 9.86 1.07
CA ASP A 422 -27.96 10.96 1.28
C ASP A 422 -28.23 11.71 2.59
N ARG A 423 -29.51 11.81 3.01
CA ARG A 423 -29.89 12.38 4.30
C ARG A 423 -29.31 11.54 5.45
N VAL A 424 -29.51 10.23 5.41
CA VAL A 424 -28.97 9.29 6.41
C VAL A 424 -27.44 9.33 6.44
N ALA A 425 -26.80 9.32 5.27
CA ALA A 425 -25.33 9.40 5.19
C ALA A 425 -24.76 10.71 5.77
N LYS A 426 -25.46 11.85 5.61
CA LYS A 426 -25.03 13.13 6.18
C LYS A 426 -25.15 13.20 7.70
N MET A 427 -26.06 12.43 8.30
CA MET A 427 -26.22 12.35 9.76
C MET A 427 -25.05 11.65 10.46
N VAL A 428 -24.25 10.87 9.74
CA VAL A 428 -23.05 10.24 10.30
C VAL A 428 -21.94 11.29 10.48
N PRO A 429 -21.43 11.50 11.71
CA PRO A 429 -20.31 12.41 11.94
C PRO A 429 -19.04 11.97 11.20
N SER A 430 -18.22 12.93 10.74
CA SER A 430 -16.96 12.60 10.07
C SER A 430 -16.00 11.89 11.03
N GLY A 431 -15.35 10.82 10.57
CA GLY A 431 -14.41 10.03 11.37
C GLY A 431 -15.06 9.05 12.35
N MET A 432 -16.38 8.88 12.31
CA MET A 432 -17.12 7.94 13.16
C MET A 432 -17.65 6.76 12.34
N SER A 433 -17.61 5.55 12.93
CA SER A 433 -18.19 4.36 12.29
C SER A 433 -19.70 4.35 12.35
N ILE A 434 -20.35 3.61 11.44
CA ILE A 434 -21.83 3.56 11.36
C ILE A 434 -22.41 3.02 12.68
N ARG A 435 -21.85 1.92 13.20
CA ARG A 435 -22.33 1.30 14.46
C ARG A 435 -22.22 2.25 15.65
N ARG A 436 -21.19 3.08 15.68
CA ARG A 436 -20.99 4.07 16.75
C ARG A 436 -21.94 5.25 16.57
N ALA A 437 -22.11 5.74 15.35
CA ALA A 437 -23.02 6.83 15.03
C ALA A 437 -24.47 6.51 15.38
N VAL A 438 -24.94 5.28 15.13
CA VAL A 438 -26.28 4.82 15.53
C VAL A 438 -26.49 4.83 17.05
N LYS A 439 -25.43 4.57 17.83
CA LYS A 439 -25.51 4.57 19.30
C LYS A 439 -25.41 5.96 19.93
N GLU A 440 -24.63 6.86 19.32
CA GLU A 440 -24.32 8.17 19.91
C GLU A 440 -25.22 9.29 19.36
N SER A 441 -25.80 9.15 18.17
CA SER A 441 -26.69 10.14 17.57
C SER A 441 -28.15 9.77 17.81
N ALA A 442 -28.90 10.66 18.47
CA ALA A 442 -30.33 10.47 18.71
C ALA A 442 -31.11 10.27 17.40
N ASP A 443 -30.85 11.11 16.40
CA ASP A 443 -31.53 11.06 15.09
C ASP A 443 -31.32 9.71 14.37
N LEU A 444 -30.09 9.19 14.36
CA LEU A 444 -29.79 7.89 13.75
C LEU A 444 -30.38 6.74 14.57
N GLY A 445 -30.38 6.84 15.89
CA GLY A 445 -31.00 5.85 16.78
C GLY A 445 -32.51 5.75 16.59
N GLU A 446 -33.19 6.88 16.40
CA GLU A 446 -34.63 6.93 16.09
C GLU A 446 -34.93 6.30 14.73
N ILE A 447 -34.17 6.65 13.67
CA ILE A 447 -34.32 6.06 12.34
C ILE A 447 -34.10 4.55 12.39
N TYR A 448 -33.05 4.10 13.08
CA TYR A 448 -32.72 2.69 13.21
C TYR A 448 -33.81 1.89 13.92
N SER A 449 -34.52 2.49 14.86
CA SER A 449 -35.57 1.84 15.64
C SER A 449 -36.96 1.92 14.99
N GLY A 450 -37.20 2.93 14.14
CA GLY A 450 -38.52 3.24 13.59
C GLY A 450 -38.79 2.76 12.16
N ASP A 451 -37.75 2.47 11.36
CA ASP A 451 -37.88 2.11 9.95
C ASP A 451 -37.05 0.85 9.62
N ASP A 452 -37.73 -0.25 9.29
CA ASP A 452 -37.11 -1.54 8.99
C ASP A 452 -36.21 -1.50 7.73
N GLU A 453 -36.56 -0.70 6.71
CA GLU A 453 -35.78 -0.57 5.47
C GLU A 453 -34.47 0.18 5.75
N LEU A 454 -34.53 1.26 6.55
CA LEU A 454 -33.34 2.02 6.94
C LEU A 454 -32.49 1.30 7.97
N ARG A 455 -33.09 0.49 8.85
CA ARG A 455 -32.36 -0.41 9.74
C ARG A 455 -31.52 -1.40 8.94
N ASN A 456 -32.13 -2.08 7.96
CA ASN A 456 -31.42 -3.01 7.08
C ASN A 456 -30.30 -2.32 6.29
N LEU A 457 -30.55 -1.13 5.75
CA LEU A 457 -29.53 -0.30 5.09
C LEU A 457 -28.31 -0.07 6.00
N LEU A 458 -28.54 0.33 7.25
CA LEU A 458 -27.47 0.63 8.21
C LEU A 458 -26.73 -0.63 8.66
N ASP A 459 -27.43 -1.74 8.89
CA ASP A 459 -26.82 -3.01 9.29
C ASP A 459 -25.89 -3.57 8.20
N VAL A 460 -26.37 -3.61 6.95
CA VAL A 460 -25.57 -4.05 5.80
C VAL A 460 -24.42 -3.08 5.54
N ALA A 461 -24.67 -1.76 5.53
CA ALA A 461 -23.62 -0.76 5.34
C ALA A 461 -22.54 -0.83 6.43
N SER A 462 -22.92 -1.08 7.68
CA SER A 462 -21.99 -1.24 8.79
C SER A 462 -21.11 -2.49 8.69
N SER A 463 -21.57 -3.50 7.94
CA SER A 463 -20.82 -4.74 7.73
C SER A 463 -19.89 -4.66 6.52
N LEU A 464 -20.21 -3.79 5.55
CA LEU A 464 -19.34 -3.47 4.41
C LEU A 464 -18.36 -2.31 4.68
N GLU A 465 -18.59 -1.54 5.74
CA GLU A 465 -17.70 -0.46 6.16
C GLU A 465 -16.26 -0.99 6.40
N GLY A 466 -15.28 -0.30 5.82
CA GLY A 466 -13.86 -0.65 5.95
C GLY A 466 -13.37 -1.73 4.99
N LEU A 467 -14.25 -2.38 4.21
CA LEU A 467 -13.82 -3.31 3.17
C LEU A 467 -13.07 -2.57 2.04
N PRO A 468 -12.06 -3.19 1.41
CA PRO A 468 -11.40 -2.64 0.23
C PRO A 468 -12.40 -2.42 -0.90
N ARG A 469 -12.32 -1.28 -1.59
CA ARG A 469 -13.24 -0.89 -2.67
C ARG A 469 -12.52 -0.74 -4.00
N HIS A 470 -11.47 0.08 -4.03
CA HIS A 470 -10.71 0.38 -5.23
C HIS A 470 -9.22 0.32 -4.92
N ILE A 471 -8.45 -0.02 -5.96
CA ILE A 471 -7.00 0.05 -5.93
C ILE A 471 -6.62 1.32 -6.68
N SER A 472 -5.94 2.19 -5.98
CA SER A 472 -5.41 3.47 -6.45
C SER A 472 -3.89 3.45 -6.34
N LYS A 473 -3.20 4.49 -6.84
CA LYS A 473 -1.75 4.63 -6.67
C LYS A 473 -1.42 5.67 -5.61
N HIS A 474 -0.35 5.45 -4.87
CA HIS A 474 0.22 6.45 -4.00
C HIS A 474 0.71 7.62 -4.86
N ALA A 475 0.21 8.83 -4.61
CA ALA A 475 0.47 9.99 -5.46
C ALA A 475 1.97 10.36 -5.58
N ALA A 476 2.79 9.89 -4.65
CA ALA A 476 4.20 10.27 -4.52
C ALA A 476 5.14 9.08 -4.24
N GLY A 477 4.61 7.87 -4.05
CA GLY A 477 5.39 6.78 -3.44
C GLY A 477 5.98 5.86 -4.50
N VAL A 478 7.30 5.73 -4.49
CA VAL A 478 8.02 4.71 -5.28
C VAL A 478 8.73 3.74 -4.36
N VAL A 479 8.82 2.49 -4.78
CA VAL A 479 9.63 1.46 -4.13
C VAL A 479 10.83 1.14 -5.01
N ILE A 480 11.98 0.92 -4.39
CA ILE A 480 13.22 0.55 -5.08
C ILE A 480 13.78 -0.71 -4.41
N ALA A 481 13.93 -1.77 -5.18
CA ALA A 481 14.54 -3.03 -4.73
C ALA A 481 16.00 -3.13 -5.21
N PRO A 482 16.84 -3.93 -4.53
CA PRO A 482 18.22 -4.23 -4.98
C PRO A 482 18.30 -5.07 -6.26
N GLY A 483 17.18 -5.65 -6.70
CA GLY A 483 17.08 -6.41 -7.93
C GLY A 483 15.66 -6.39 -8.45
N LYS A 484 15.23 -7.46 -9.12
CA LYS A 484 13.87 -7.57 -9.65
C LYS A 484 12.87 -7.48 -8.50
N LEU A 485 11.91 -6.57 -8.59
CA LEU A 485 10.89 -6.35 -7.56
C LEU A 485 10.05 -7.59 -7.28
N SER A 486 9.78 -8.39 -8.32
CA SER A 486 9.01 -9.63 -8.18
C SER A 486 9.77 -10.77 -7.49
N ASP A 487 11.05 -10.57 -7.12
CA ASP A 487 11.73 -11.48 -6.18
C ASP A 487 11.26 -11.25 -4.73
N TYR A 488 10.65 -10.10 -4.44
CA TYR A 488 10.28 -9.65 -3.10
C TYR A 488 8.76 -9.48 -2.94
N VAL A 489 8.10 -8.84 -3.91
CA VAL A 489 6.69 -8.43 -3.81
C VAL A 489 5.95 -8.59 -5.14
N PRO A 490 4.65 -8.93 -5.12
CA PRO A 490 3.86 -9.04 -6.34
C PRO A 490 3.56 -7.67 -6.92
N LEU A 491 3.51 -7.61 -8.25
CA LEU A 491 3.24 -6.40 -9.01
C LEU A 491 1.90 -6.47 -9.73
N MET A 492 1.39 -5.31 -10.09
CA MET A 492 0.20 -5.13 -10.91
C MET A 492 0.42 -3.97 -11.89
N VAL A 493 -0.50 -3.85 -12.85
CA VAL A 493 -0.53 -2.72 -13.79
C VAL A 493 -1.82 -1.96 -13.58
N ASP A 494 -1.72 -0.64 -13.54
CA ASP A 494 -2.86 0.24 -13.39
C ASP A 494 -3.61 0.47 -14.72
N SER A 495 -4.66 1.29 -14.68
CA SER A 495 -5.44 1.63 -15.88
C SER A 495 -4.68 2.46 -16.92
N LYS A 496 -3.54 3.05 -16.56
CA LYS A 496 -2.66 3.83 -17.45
C LYS A 496 -1.52 2.99 -18.03
N GLY A 497 -1.37 1.74 -17.62
CA GLY A 497 -0.28 0.85 -18.06
C GLY A 497 1.00 0.97 -17.23
N GLU A 498 0.95 1.65 -16.08
CA GLU A 498 2.11 1.81 -15.20
C GLU A 498 2.18 0.68 -14.16
N VAL A 499 3.40 0.22 -13.87
CA VAL A 499 3.65 -0.86 -12.90
C VAL A 499 3.57 -0.31 -11.48
N ALA A 500 2.81 -1.00 -10.64
CA ALA A 500 2.69 -0.73 -9.22
C ALA A 500 2.82 -2.02 -8.40
N THR A 501 3.19 -1.91 -7.13
CA THR A 501 3.14 -3.04 -6.20
C THR A 501 1.70 -3.46 -5.95
N GLN A 502 1.48 -4.72 -5.59
CA GLN A 502 0.22 -5.18 -5.03
C GLN A 502 0.10 -4.80 -3.53
N TYR A 503 1.22 -4.57 -2.86
CA TYR A 503 1.21 -4.20 -1.43
C TYR A 503 1.19 -2.70 -1.22
N PRO A 504 0.40 -2.20 -0.23
CA PRO A 504 0.42 -0.80 0.13
C PRO A 504 1.70 -0.41 0.87
N LYS A 505 1.91 0.90 1.03
CA LYS A 505 3.05 1.51 1.72
C LYS A 505 3.45 0.77 3.00
N GLU A 506 2.50 0.60 3.91
CA GLU A 506 2.77 0.05 5.25
C GLU A 506 3.25 -1.40 5.18
N VAL A 507 2.75 -2.17 4.21
CA VAL A 507 3.15 -3.57 4.01
C VAL A 507 4.52 -3.67 3.36
N LEU A 508 4.87 -2.76 2.44
CA LEU A 508 6.20 -2.73 1.82
C LEU A 508 7.29 -2.39 2.84
N GLU A 509 7.00 -1.49 3.78
CA GLU A 509 7.90 -1.17 4.90
C GLU A 509 8.13 -2.40 5.79
N GLU A 510 7.09 -3.18 6.06
CA GLU A 510 7.21 -4.45 6.79
C GLU A 510 8.00 -5.50 6.02
N CYS A 511 7.92 -5.52 4.69
CA CYS A 511 8.76 -6.36 3.82
C CYS A 511 10.21 -5.87 3.72
N GLY A 512 10.58 -4.78 4.40
CA GLY A 512 11.95 -4.27 4.44
C GLY A 512 12.44 -3.60 3.16
N LEU A 513 11.54 -3.26 2.23
CA LEU A 513 11.91 -2.60 0.97
C LEU A 513 12.11 -1.09 1.14
N LEU A 514 13.07 -0.54 0.39
CA LEU A 514 13.27 0.91 0.36
C LEU A 514 12.09 1.59 -0.32
N LYS A 515 11.43 2.44 0.44
CA LYS A 515 10.43 3.37 -0.04
C LYS A 515 10.99 4.78 -0.13
N MET A 516 10.59 5.50 -1.17
CA MET A 516 10.84 6.94 -1.29
C MET A 516 9.55 7.67 -1.66
N ASP A 517 9.24 8.73 -0.91
CA ASP A 517 8.14 9.64 -1.22
C ASP A 517 8.69 10.84 -2.02
N ILE A 518 8.44 10.83 -3.33
CA ILE A 518 8.71 11.93 -4.28
C ILE A 518 7.49 12.85 -4.27
N LEU A 519 7.41 13.71 -3.26
CA LEU A 519 6.22 14.51 -2.99
C LEU A 519 6.15 15.70 -3.94
N GLY A 520 4.97 15.93 -4.51
CA GLY A 520 4.70 17.15 -5.28
C GLY A 520 4.18 18.25 -4.36
N LEU A 521 4.90 19.37 -4.26
CA LEU A 521 4.48 20.53 -3.48
C LEU A 521 4.17 21.71 -4.41
N THR A 522 2.89 22.07 -4.48
CA THR A 522 2.41 23.19 -5.32
C THR A 522 3.10 24.52 -4.97
N THR A 523 3.49 24.73 -3.71
CA THR A 523 4.26 25.90 -3.28
C THR A 523 5.57 26.06 -4.05
N LEU A 524 6.29 24.96 -4.32
CA LEU A 524 7.54 25.02 -5.09
C LEU A 524 7.28 25.40 -6.56
N SER A 525 6.20 24.88 -7.14
CA SER A 525 5.77 25.27 -8.50
C SER A 525 5.40 26.75 -8.57
N LEU A 526 4.67 27.28 -7.58
CA LEU A 526 4.31 28.69 -7.48
C LEU A 526 5.55 29.59 -7.35
N ILE A 527 6.50 29.19 -6.50
CA ILE A 527 7.77 29.90 -6.32
C ILE A 527 8.53 29.97 -7.66
N ARG A 528 8.69 28.84 -8.37
CA ARG A 528 9.33 28.81 -9.69
C ARG A 528 8.65 29.75 -10.69
N LEU A 529 7.31 29.70 -10.76
CA LEU A 529 6.54 30.59 -11.64
C LEU A 529 6.78 32.06 -11.30
N CYS A 530 6.81 32.42 -10.01
CA CYS A 530 7.13 33.76 -9.55
C CYS A 530 8.53 34.20 -10.00
N LEU A 531 9.55 33.36 -9.81
CA LEU A 531 10.92 33.65 -10.27
C LEU A 531 10.99 33.86 -11.80
N ASN A 532 10.30 33.02 -12.57
CA ASN A 532 10.26 33.15 -14.03
C ASN A 532 9.61 34.48 -14.44
N MET A 533 8.50 34.86 -13.81
CA MET A 533 7.83 36.14 -14.08
C MET A 533 8.71 37.35 -13.71
N ILE A 534 9.45 37.27 -12.60
CA ILE A 534 10.40 38.31 -12.20
C ILE A 534 11.53 38.42 -13.24
N ARG A 535 12.07 37.30 -13.71
CA ARG A 535 13.09 37.26 -14.76
C ARG A 535 12.56 37.87 -16.05
N GLU A 536 11.37 37.51 -16.49
CA GLU A 536 10.76 38.03 -17.72
C GLU A 536 10.41 39.53 -17.64
N SER A 537 9.89 39.97 -16.49
CA SER A 537 9.39 41.34 -16.31
C SER A 537 10.49 42.34 -15.96
N HIS A 538 11.50 41.90 -15.22
CA HIS A 538 12.53 42.77 -14.64
C HIS A 538 13.96 42.42 -15.08
N ASN A 539 14.16 41.30 -15.80
CA ASN A 539 15.48 40.79 -16.18
C ASN A 539 16.42 40.60 -14.97
N VAL A 540 15.84 40.20 -13.83
CA VAL A 540 16.55 39.90 -12.58
C VAL A 540 16.48 38.39 -12.34
N GLU A 541 17.62 37.78 -12.07
CA GLU A 541 17.72 36.36 -11.68
C GLU A 541 17.91 36.30 -10.16
N ILE A 542 17.00 35.62 -9.47
CA ILE A 542 17.01 35.49 -8.01
C ILE A 542 17.33 34.04 -7.65
N ASP A 543 18.37 33.85 -6.85
CA ASP A 543 18.67 32.56 -6.22
C ASP A 543 18.06 32.53 -4.82
N ILE A 544 17.07 31.67 -4.64
CA ILE A 544 16.34 31.52 -3.38
C ILE A 544 17.22 31.03 -2.24
N SER A 545 18.23 30.21 -2.56
CA SER A 545 19.11 29.59 -1.56
C SER A 545 19.97 30.63 -0.83
N ASN A 546 20.11 31.82 -1.42
CA ASN A 546 20.97 32.89 -0.95
C ASN A 546 20.19 34.13 -0.46
N LEU A 547 18.86 34.02 -0.29
CA LEU A 547 18.05 35.12 0.22
C LEU A 547 18.35 35.41 1.71
N PRO A 548 18.41 36.68 2.12
CA PRO A 548 18.58 37.06 3.52
C PRO A 548 17.37 36.63 4.35
N VAL A 549 17.64 36.03 5.51
CA VAL A 549 16.59 35.56 6.45
C VAL A 549 16.11 36.66 7.41
N ASP A 550 16.68 37.86 7.32
CA ASP A 550 16.45 39.01 8.20
C ASP A 550 15.83 40.23 7.48
N ASP A 551 15.15 40.01 6.35
CA ASP A 551 14.47 41.08 5.59
C ASP A 551 13.34 41.75 6.38
N GLU A 552 13.54 43.02 6.77
CA GLU A 552 12.59 43.80 7.58
C GLU A 552 11.19 43.88 6.94
N LYS A 553 11.11 44.11 5.62
CA LYS A 553 9.83 44.29 4.92
C LYS A 553 8.97 43.03 4.97
N THR A 554 9.60 41.86 4.85
CA THR A 554 8.93 40.56 4.99
C THR A 554 8.33 40.43 6.39
N TYR A 555 9.07 40.77 7.44
CA TYR A 555 8.56 40.68 8.82
C TYR A 555 7.51 41.75 9.16
N GLU A 556 7.59 42.94 8.56
CA GLU A 556 6.56 43.97 8.67
C GLU A 556 5.23 43.49 8.06
N MET A 557 5.28 42.96 6.83
CA MET A 557 4.11 42.38 6.15
C MET A 557 3.47 41.26 7.00
N LEU A 558 4.29 40.32 7.49
CA LEU A 558 3.81 39.24 8.35
C LEU A 558 3.22 39.77 9.67
N SER A 559 3.84 40.78 10.28
CA SER A 559 3.35 41.42 11.51
C SER A 559 2.02 42.15 11.31
N MET A 560 1.72 42.62 10.11
CA MET A 560 0.42 43.17 9.74
C MET A 560 -0.63 42.08 9.45
N GLY A 561 -0.24 40.80 9.43
CA GLY A 561 -1.08 39.66 9.08
C GLY A 561 -1.45 39.62 7.59
N GLU A 562 -0.66 40.28 6.74
CA GLU A 562 -0.80 40.28 5.27
C GLU A 562 -0.13 39.04 4.67
N SER A 563 -0.56 37.86 5.10
CA SER A 563 0.02 36.56 4.73
C SER A 563 -0.85 35.75 3.77
N ASP A 564 -1.70 36.41 2.98
CA ASP A 564 -2.46 35.76 1.91
C ASP A 564 -1.53 35.12 0.88
N GLY A 565 -1.68 33.81 0.66
CA GLY A 565 -0.80 33.03 -0.24
C GLY A 565 0.59 32.72 0.33
N VAL A 566 0.88 33.06 1.60
CA VAL A 566 2.12 32.66 2.26
C VAL A 566 1.96 31.29 2.89
N PHE A 567 2.77 30.34 2.42
CA PHE A 567 2.72 28.94 2.84
C PHE A 567 2.71 28.78 4.38
N GLN A 568 1.79 27.96 4.88
CA GLN A 568 1.50 27.70 6.31
C GLN A 568 0.96 28.89 7.13
N LEU A 569 0.94 30.11 6.59
CA LEU A 569 0.60 31.34 7.33
C LEU A 569 -0.70 32.01 6.89
N GLU A 570 -1.48 31.38 6.00
CA GLU A 570 -2.65 31.97 5.34
C GLU A 570 -3.96 31.92 6.15
N SER A 571 -4.09 31.01 7.13
CA SER A 571 -5.36 30.84 7.86
C SER A 571 -5.68 32.06 8.73
N GLN A 572 -6.98 32.39 8.87
CA GLN A 572 -7.40 33.59 9.60
C GLN A 572 -6.85 33.63 11.04
N GLY A 573 -6.93 32.52 11.78
CA GLY A 573 -6.40 32.49 13.14
C GLY A 573 -4.86 32.58 13.20
N MET A 574 -4.14 32.15 12.17
CA MET A 574 -2.70 32.35 12.07
C MET A 574 -2.37 33.83 11.78
N LYS A 575 -3.13 34.49 10.91
CA LYS A 575 -3.00 35.95 10.67
C LYS A 575 -3.19 36.74 11.97
N ASP A 576 -4.20 36.39 12.76
CA ASP A 576 -4.46 37.03 14.04
C ASP A 576 -3.34 36.75 15.05
N LEU A 577 -2.76 35.54 15.03
CA LEU A 577 -1.59 35.20 15.84
C LEU A 577 -0.36 36.02 15.44
N LEU A 578 -0.07 36.15 14.13
CA LEU A 578 1.06 36.95 13.64
C LEU A 578 0.97 38.40 14.08
N LYS A 579 -0.23 39.02 14.03
CA LYS A 579 -0.46 40.38 14.53
C LYS A 579 -0.19 40.55 16.03
N ARG A 580 -0.43 39.50 16.82
CA ARG A 580 -0.19 39.51 18.26
C ARG A 580 1.27 39.24 18.61
N VAL A 581 1.91 38.34 17.87
CA VAL A 581 3.32 37.96 18.09
C VAL A 581 4.26 39.03 17.56
N VAL A 582 3.97 39.63 16.40
CA VAL A 582 4.84 40.61 15.70
C VAL A 582 6.23 40.01 15.43
N PRO A 583 6.34 38.97 14.58
CA PRO A 583 7.61 38.28 14.36
C PRO A 583 8.67 39.20 13.74
N ARG A 584 9.92 39.11 14.20
CA ARG A 584 11.06 39.92 13.69
C ARG A 584 12.24 39.11 13.16
N SER A 585 12.16 37.79 13.23
CA SER A 585 13.22 36.91 12.75
C SER A 585 12.69 35.52 12.43
N PHE A 586 13.45 34.76 11.66
CA PHE A 586 13.09 33.39 11.29
C PHE A 586 12.96 32.49 12.52
N LYS A 587 13.81 32.70 13.53
CA LYS A 587 13.78 31.97 14.81
C LYS A 587 12.47 32.16 15.58
N GLU A 588 11.71 33.22 15.31
CA GLU A 588 10.40 33.43 15.90
C GLU A 588 9.26 32.80 15.08
N LEU A 589 9.43 32.60 13.77
CA LEU A 589 8.43 31.91 12.93
C LEU A 589 8.34 30.40 13.26
N VAL A 590 9.47 29.77 13.56
CA VAL A 590 9.54 28.34 13.93
C VAL A 590 8.61 27.98 15.10
N PRO A 591 8.67 28.65 16.28
CA PRO A 591 7.76 28.36 17.38
C PRO A 591 6.31 28.78 17.08
N ILE A 592 6.04 29.81 16.27
CA ILE A 592 4.67 30.18 15.89
C ILE A 592 3.97 29.01 15.19
N ILE A 593 4.64 28.40 14.20
CA ILE A 593 4.12 27.23 13.48
C ILE A 593 4.00 26.02 14.42
N GLY A 594 4.94 25.84 15.34
CA GLY A 594 4.90 24.76 16.34
C GLY A 594 3.75 24.89 17.36
N LEU A 595 3.46 26.11 17.80
CA LEU A 595 2.45 26.42 18.81
C LEU A 595 1.04 26.47 18.23
N TYR A 596 0.87 26.76 16.94
CA TYR A 596 -0.44 26.80 16.29
C TYR A 596 -0.96 25.39 15.97
N ARG A 597 -1.16 24.59 17.01
CA ARG A 597 -1.67 23.21 16.98
C ARG A 597 -2.69 23.01 18.11
N PRO A 598 -3.67 22.09 17.97
CA PRO A 598 -4.74 21.92 18.95
C PRO A 598 -4.28 21.73 20.40
N GLY A 599 -3.20 21.00 20.64
CA GLY A 599 -2.64 20.78 21.98
C GLY A 599 -2.15 22.07 22.65
N PRO A 600 -1.12 22.75 22.11
CA PRO A 600 -0.63 24.01 22.68
C PRO A 600 -1.69 25.13 22.73
N MET A 601 -2.62 25.18 21.77
CA MET A 601 -3.75 26.12 21.78
C MET A 601 -4.65 25.91 23.00
N GLY A 602 -5.00 24.66 23.33
CA GLY A 602 -5.84 24.34 24.48
C GLY A 602 -5.15 24.55 25.83
N ALA A 603 -3.82 24.54 25.87
CA ALA A 603 -3.01 24.67 27.08
C ALA A 603 -2.61 26.13 27.40
N GLY A 604 -3.07 27.12 26.63
CA GLY A 604 -2.73 28.54 26.84
C GLY A 604 -1.27 28.89 26.54
N MET A 605 -0.51 27.99 25.90
CA MET A 605 0.93 28.17 25.64
C MET A 605 1.22 29.32 24.67
N ILE A 606 0.29 29.59 23.77
CA ILE A 606 0.38 30.71 22.82
C ILE A 606 0.39 32.05 23.56
N ASP A 607 -0.55 32.22 24.50
CA ASP A 607 -0.66 33.47 25.28
C ASP A 607 0.58 33.68 26.15
N ASP A 608 1.06 32.61 26.79
CA ASP A 608 2.29 32.61 27.58
C ASP A 608 3.53 32.97 26.74
N TYR A 609 3.62 32.47 25.50
CA TYR A 609 4.70 32.83 24.58
C TYR A 609 4.65 34.31 24.22
N ILE A 610 3.47 34.83 23.87
CA ILE A 610 3.26 36.25 23.51
C ILE A 610 3.60 37.15 24.71
N ASP A 611 3.14 36.80 25.91
CA ASP A 611 3.37 37.60 27.10
C ASP A 611 4.83 37.63 27.53
N ARG A 612 5.53 36.50 27.43
CA ARG A 612 6.98 36.45 27.67
C ARG A 612 7.76 37.24 26.63
N LYS A 613 7.39 37.13 25.35
CA LYS A 613 8.02 37.87 24.26
C LYS A 613 7.91 39.39 24.46
N HIS A 614 6.72 39.88 24.80
CA HIS A 614 6.48 41.31 25.02
C HIS A 614 6.88 41.80 26.43
N GLY A 615 7.54 40.95 27.23
CA GLY A 615 7.98 41.30 28.58
C GLY A 615 6.86 41.50 29.60
N ARG A 616 5.62 41.06 29.29
CA ARG A 616 4.46 41.08 30.19
C ARG A 616 4.52 39.99 31.26
N LYS A 617 5.26 38.91 30.98
CA LYS A 617 5.55 37.80 31.91
C LYS A 617 7.04 37.49 31.88
N LYS A 618 7.63 37.08 33.00
CA LYS A 618 9.05 36.65 33.05
C LYS A 618 9.21 35.25 32.45
N VAL A 619 10.37 35.00 31.84
CA VAL A 619 10.79 33.66 31.44
C VAL A 619 11.23 32.93 32.70
N GLU A 620 10.65 31.77 32.94
CA GLU A 620 10.93 30.91 34.09
C GLU A 620 11.52 29.60 33.57
N TYR A 621 12.57 29.12 34.23
CA TYR A 621 13.19 27.84 33.95
C TYR A 621 12.68 26.82 34.96
N LEU A 622 12.34 25.61 34.51
CA LEU A 622 11.81 24.55 35.37
C LEU A 622 12.81 24.09 36.45
N ASN A 623 14.09 24.40 36.27
CA ASN A 623 15.17 24.17 37.22
C ASN A 623 16.14 25.37 37.13
N PRO A 624 16.66 25.91 38.26
CA PRO A 624 17.60 27.04 38.31
C PRO A 624 18.82 26.98 37.40
#